data_AF-A0A2T0T1D1-F1
#
_entry.id   AF-A0A2T0T1D1-F1
#
_cell.length_a   1.000
_cell.length_b   1.000
_cell.length_c   1.000
_cell.angle_alpha   90.00
_cell.angle_beta   90.00
_cell.angle_gamma   90.00
#
_symmetry.space_group_name_H-M   'P 1'
#
loop_
_entity.id
_entity.type
_entity.pdbx_description
1 polymer ?
#
loop_
_entity_poly.entity_id
_entity_poly.type
_entity_poly.pdbx_seq_one_letter_code
_entity_poly.pdbx_strand_id
1 'polypeptide(L)'
;MAIVECYRFVEDDLTSVDGDLSWRVGEWNEVGGRIACCSSGLHASLTPRDSVRNVRGTRWFLAEARGELSHEDTKFAASGMRLVEEIPAVVLRRFAVVCARRAVDHLERRHPVDARIRHCVRAAEGFLDGAVGEADLLEARRAAGAVLDEDPATGPDTGRALAAALSASRAANGNAASWAASAAGAAYAAHVCADAIDAAAALTAAFTGVHNVAAGIAAANAADRAAAAARTAASAGAVAHAAAVAARSGVHPPDTAADRYYAAWSAFSAHPVDAHYLEQDADLLKLVADARGARV
;
A
#
# COMPACT_ATOMS: atom_id res chain seq x y z
N MET A 1 8.91 16.08 28.38
CA MET A 1 8.85 16.06 26.90
C MET A 1 7.90 14.95 26.51
N ALA A 2 6.93 15.21 25.63
CA ALA A 2 5.98 14.18 25.21
C ALA A 2 6.71 13.15 24.31
N ILE A 3 6.43 11.87 24.54
CA ILE A 3 6.84 10.78 23.66
C ILE A 3 5.66 10.48 22.74
N VAL A 4 5.92 10.34 21.45
CA VAL A 4 4.94 10.00 20.42
C VAL A 4 5.27 8.62 19.88
N GLU A 5 4.33 7.70 19.93
CA GLU A 5 4.44 6.41 19.24
C GLU A 5 4.38 6.63 17.73
N CYS A 6 5.22 5.93 16.98
CA CYS A 6 5.31 6.04 15.53
C CYS A 6 5.78 4.73 14.89
N TYR A 7 5.82 4.71 13.57
CA TYR A 7 6.17 3.55 12.77
C TYR A 7 7.30 3.92 11.81
N ARG A 8 8.32 3.06 11.75
CA ARG A 8 9.52 3.30 10.95
C ARG A 8 10.00 2.03 10.26
N PHE A 9 10.42 2.18 9.01
CA PHE A 9 11.19 1.16 8.30
C PHE A 9 12.69 1.47 8.40
N VAL A 10 13.50 0.40 8.43
CA VAL A 10 14.97 0.43 8.36
C VAL A 10 15.44 -0.70 7.44
N GLU A 11 16.70 -0.64 7.02
CA GLU A 11 17.33 -1.72 6.25
C GLU A 11 17.56 -2.98 7.09
N ASP A 12 17.89 -4.09 6.42
CA ASP A 12 18.09 -5.40 7.07
C ASP A 12 19.16 -5.35 8.18
N ASP A 13 20.20 -4.53 7.97
CA ASP A 13 21.32 -4.30 8.90
C ASP A 13 21.04 -3.23 9.97
N LEU A 14 19.77 -2.80 10.11
CA LEU A 14 19.32 -1.73 11.01
C LEU A 14 19.89 -0.34 10.68
N THR A 15 20.28 -0.07 9.43
CA THR A 15 20.62 1.29 9.00
C THR A 15 19.42 2.05 8.44
N SER A 16 19.53 3.37 8.39
CA SER A 16 18.58 4.21 7.65
C SER A 16 18.84 4.06 6.15
N VAL A 17 17.77 4.03 5.35
CA VAL A 17 17.91 4.04 3.87
C VAL A 17 18.64 5.29 3.39
N ASP A 18 18.29 6.43 4.01
CA ASP A 18 18.92 7.72 3.74
C ASP A 18 19.73 8.16 4.96
N GLY A 19 21.01 8.46 4.71
CA GLY A 19 21.98 8.89 5.73
C GLY A 19 22.67 7.73 6.46
N ASP A 20 23.75 8.05 7.19
CA ASP A 20 24.67 7.05 7.78
C ASP A 20 24.27 6.61 9.20
N LEU A 21 22.98 6.65 9.55
CA LEU A 21 22.52 6.34 10.91
C LEU A 21 22.21 4.85 11.08
N SER A 22 22.94 4.21 12.00
CA SER A 22 22.67 2.84 12.47
C SER A 22 21.80 2.85 13.72
N TRP A 23 20.78 1.99 13.74
CA TRP A 23 19.82 1.88 14.83
C TRP A 23 20.14 0.72 15.76
N ARG A 24 19.84 0.91 17.04
CA ARG A 24 19.79 -0.16 18.04
C ARG A 24 18.44 -0.13 18.73
N VAL A 25 17.83 -1.30 18.87
CA VAL A 25 16.51 -1.42 19.51
C VAL A 25 16.63 -1.01 20.98
N GLY A 26 15.74 -0.11 21.40
CA GLY A 26 15.69 0.47 22.75
C GLY A 26 16.54 1.73 22.95
N GLU A 27 17.49 2.02 22.06
CA GLU A 27 18.41 3.15 22.19
C GLU A 27 17.89 4.42 21.47
N TRP A 28 17.99 5.56 22.15
CA TRP A 28 17.65 6.86 21.59
C TRP A 28 18.76 7.36 20.66
N ASN A 29 18.39 7.65 19.41
CA ASN A 29 19.20 8.43 18.49
C ASN A 29 18.77 9.89 18.56
N GLU A 30 19.72 10.81 18.46
CA GLU A 30 19.49 12.24 18.49
C GLU A 30 20.19 12.92 17.32
N VAL A 31 19.52 13.89 16.73
CA VAL A 31 20.05 14.72 15.66
C VAL A 31 19.90 16.18 16.03
N GLY A 32 20.97 16.94 15.84
CA GLY A 32 21.01 18.37 16.11
C GLY A 32 20.60 19.22 14.90
N GLY A 33 20.47 20.52 15.14
CA GLY A 33 20.08 21.50 14.12
C GLY A 33 18.57 21.62 13.97
N ARG A 34 18.14 22.40 12.96
CA ARG A 34 16.72 22.62 12.66
C ARG A 34 16.11 21.33 12.13
N ILE A 35 14.98 20.89 12.69
CA ILE A 35 14.25 19.74 12.17
C ILE A 35 13.31 20.21 11.07
N ALA A 36 13.43 19.59 9.89
CA ALA A 36 12.61 19.89 8.73
C ALA A 36 12.30 18.60 8.01
N CYS A 37 11.01 18.26 7.91
CA CYS A 37 10.59 17.08 7.17
C CYS A 37 11.18 17.07 5.74
N CYS A 38 11.51 15.88 5.25
CA CYS A 38 12.33 15.61 4.05
C CYS A 38 13.79 16.09 4.03
N SER A 39 14.19 17.09 4.83
CA SER A 39 15.55 17.65 4.76
C SER A 39 16.45 17.26 5.92
N SER A 40 15.92 17.24 7.14
CA SER A 40 16.69 17.00 8.36
C SER A 40 15.83 16.44 9.48
N GLY A 41 16.35 15.44 10.18
CA GLY A 41 15.67 14.78 11.28
C GLY A 41 15.57 13.27 11.12
N LEU A 42 14.97 12.61 12.10
CA LEU A 42 14.68 11.19 12.11
C LEU A 42 13.25 10.98 11.61
N HIS A 43 13.07 10.42 10.41
CA HIS A 43 11.75 10.30 9.77
C HIS A 43 10.93 9.10 10.26
N ALA A 44 9.63 9.29 10.41
CA ALA A 44 8.69 8.22 10.68
C ALA A 44 7.28 8.63 10.23
N SER A 45 6.33 7.73 10.43
CA SER A 45 4.90 7.97 10.24
C SER A 45 4.14 7.75 11.54
N LEU A 46 3.06 8.51 11.75
CA LEU A 46 2.26 8.40 12.97
C LEU A 46 1.37 7.16 12.97
N THR A 47 0.84 6.80 11.80
CA THR A 47 -0.02 5.63 11.63
C THR A 47 0.73 4.50 10.93
N PRO A 48 0.35 3.23 11.14
CA PRO A 48 0.98 2.14 10.43
C PRO A 48 0.70 2.23 8.92
N ARG A 49 -0.49 2.66 8.49
CA ARG A 49 -0.81 2.78 7.07
C ARG A 49 -0.01 3.87 6.37
N ASP A 50 0.27 4.96 7.06
CA ASP A 50 1.18 6.00 6.59
C ASP A 50 2.60 5.45 6.44
N SER A 51 3.07 4.61 7.37
CA SER A 51 4.40 4.01 7.25
C SER A 51 4.51 3.05 6.06
N VAL A 52 3.42 2.33 5.75
CA VAL A 52 3.31 1.48 4.55
C VAL A 52 3.19 2.33 3.27
N ARG A 53 2.64 3.55 3.36
CA ARG A 53 2.65 4.51 2.25
C ARG A 53 4.07 5.04 1.98
N ASN A 54 4.81 5.31 3.04
CA ASN A 54 6.12 5.93 3.00
C ASN A 54 7.28 4.93 3.10
N VAL A 55 7.07 3.66 2.72
CA VAL A 55 8.03 2.55 2.89
C VAL A 55 9.40 2.95 2.38
N ARG A 56 10.39 2.88 3.29
CA ARG A 56 11.82 2.99 3.01
C ARG A 56 12.55 2.00 3.90
N GLY A 57 12.90 0.85 3.35
CA GLY A 57 13.58 -0.24 4.05
C GLY A 57 12.80 -1.56 4.00
N THR A 58 13.30 -2.55 4.72
CA THR A 58 12.83 -3.95 4.66
C THR A 58 12.29 -4.46 5.99
N ARG A 59 12.73 -3.87 7.11
CA ARG A 59 12.31 -4.23 8.46
C ARG A 59 11.44 -3.12 9.05
N TRP A 60 10.34 -3.50 9.69
CA TRP A 60 9.32 -2.57 10.16
C TRP A 60 9.26 -2.56 11.67
N PHE A 61 9.27 -1.36 12.27
CA PHE A 61 9.34 -1.18 13.71
C PHE A 61 8.26 -0.25 14.21
N LEU A 62 7.73 -0.62 15.38
CA LEU A 62 7.18 0.34 16.31
C LEU A 62 8.34 1.15 16.89
N ALA A 63 8.17 2.47 16.93
CA ALA A 63 9.18 3.41 17.37
C ALA A 63 8.55 4.46 18.28
N GLU A 64 9.43 5.19 18.97
CA GLU A 64 9.05 6.32 19.79
C GLU A 64 9.86 7.53 19.34
N ALA A 65 9.19 8.67 19.16
CA ALA A 65 9.79 9.94 18.82
C ALA A 65 9.63 10.96 19.95
N ARG A 66 10.59 11.88 20.06
CA ARG A 66 10.57 12.98 21.04
C ARG A 66 11.28 14.21 20.50
N GLY A 67 11.03 15.34 21.16
CA GLY A 67 11.76 16.59 20.93
C GLY A 67 11.08 17.47 19.88
N GLU A 68 11.88 18.11 19.04
CA GLU A 68 11.35 18.92 17.93
C GLU A 68 10.77 18.00 16.86
N LEU A 69 9.53 18.27 16.45
CA LEU A 69 8.83 17.53 15.41
C LEU A 69 8.50 18.46 14.25
N SER A 70 8.74 18.01 13.03
CA SER A 70 8.34 18.67 11.80
C SER A 70 7.45 17.73 10.97
N HIS A 71 6.21 18.13 10.70
CA HIS A 71 5.21 17.32 10.01
C HIS A 71 5.05 17.72 8.55
N GLU A 72 4.81 16.74 7.69
CA GLU A 72 4.45 16.91 6.28
C GLU A 72 3.53 15.77 5.85
N ASP A 73 2.24 16.08 5.68
CA ASP A 73 1.19 15.13 5.32
C ASP A 73 1.19 13.85 6.18
N THR A 74 1.67 12.74 5.62
CA THR A 74 1.64 11.38 6.22
C THR A 74 2.95 10.99 6.90
N LYS A 75 3.92 11.90 6.96
CA LYS A 75 5.25 11.66 7.53
C LYS A 75 5.65 12.82 8.42
N PHE A 76 6.62 12.57 9.28
CA PHE A 76 7.23 13.61 10.10
C PHE A 76 8.71 13.29 10.30
N ALA A 77 9.46 14.30 10.75
CA ALA A 77 10.83 14.19 11.20
C ALA A 77 10.93 14.61 12.68
N ALA A 78 11.76 13.94 13.45
CA ALA A 78 11.98 14.22 14.87
C ALA A 78 13.46 14.47 15.20
N SER A 79 13.72 15.26 16.25
CA SER A 79 15.09 15.43 16.78
C SER A 79 15.59 14.23 17.57
N GLY A 80 14.69 13.40 18.11
CA GLY A 80 15.06 12.17 18.83
C GLY A 80 14.09 11.02 18.54
N MET A 81 14.62 9.82 18.33
CA MET A 81 13.81 8.63 18.05
C MET A 81 14.52 7.34 18.49
N ARG A 82 13.74 6.33 18.89
CA ARG A 82 14.23 4.96 19.11
C ARG A 82 13.31 3.93 18.48
N LEU A 83 13.89 2.80 18.07
CA LEU A 83 13.11 1.61 17.73
C LEU A 83 12.72 0.90 19.02
N VAL A 84 11.45 0.51 19.16
CA VAL A 84 10.92 -0.16 20.35
C VAL A 84 10.78 -1.65 20.12
N GLU A 85 10.06 -2.03 19.07
CA GLU A 85 9.72 -3.43 18.79
C GLU A 85 9.64 -3.66 17.28
N GLU A 86 10.23 -4.75 16.79
CA GLU A 86 10.07 -5.17 15.41
C GLU A 86 8.67 -5.76 15.19
N ILE A 87 7.96 -5.20 14.22
CA ILE A 87 6.67 -5.69 13.77
C ILE A 87 6.92 -6.86 12.80
N PRO A 88 6.36 -8.06 13.05
CA PRO A 88 6.57 -9.21 12.20
C PRO A 88 6.18 -8.96 10.73
N ALA A 89 7.02 -9.43 9.81
CA ALA A 89 6.74 -9.41 8.38
C ALA A 89 5.39 -10.03 7.99
N VAL A 90 4.92 -11.03 8.74
CA VAL A 90 3.60 -11.66 8.49
C VAL A 90 2.44 -10.66 8.59
N VAL A 91 2.59 -9.57 9.35
CA VAL A 91 1.59 -8.49 9.42
C VAL A 91 1.41 -7.85 8.04
N LEU A 92 2.50 -7.45 7.37
CA LEU A 92 2.45 -6.86 6.03
C LEU A 92 1.92 -7.85 4.99
N ARG A 93 2.29 -9.12 5.11
CA ARG A 93 1.83 -10.20 4.21
C ARG A 93 0.31 -10.41 4.34
N ARG A 94 -0.21 -10.47 5.57
CA ARG A 94 -1.66 -10.58 5.83
C ARG A 94 -2.40 -9.32 5.43
N PHE A 95 -1.83 -8.13 5.67
CA PHE A 95 -2.42 -6.87 5.26
C PHE A 95 -2.61 -6.78 3.74
N ALA A 96 -1.66 -7.27 2.95
CA ALA A 96 -1.80 -7.35 1.49
C ALA A 96 -3.01 -8.21 1.07
N VAL A 97 -3.21 -9.36 1.73
CA VAL A 97 -4.37 -10.25 1.51
C VAL A 97 -5.69 -9.56 1.88
N VAL A 98 -5.72 -8.87 3.02
CA VAL A 98 -6.89 -8.07 3.45
C VAL A 98 -7.26 -7.01 2.41
N CYS A 99 -6.28 -6.28 1.90
CA CYS A 99 -6.50 -5.29 0.84
C CYS A 99 -7.05 -5.93 -0.44
N ALA A 100 -6.48 -7.06 -0.87
CA ALA A 100 -6.96 -7.76 -2.06
C ALA A 100 -8.39 -8.31 -1.90
N ARG A 101 -8.73 -8.83 -0.72
CA ARG A 101 -10.10 -9.25 -0.40
C ARG A 101 -11.07 -8.07 -0.51
N ARG A 102 -10.74 -6.91 0.07
CA ARG A 102 -11.57 -5.70 -0.04
C ARG A 102 -11.80 -5.27 -1.50
N ALA A 103 -10.76 -5.30 -2.32
CA ALA A 103 -10.87 -4.95 -3.74
C ALA A 103 -11.84 -5.89 -4.48
N VAL A 104 -11.72 -7.20 -4.23
CA VAL A 104 -12.60 -8.22 -4.80
C VAL A 104 -14.03 -8.05 -4.29
N ASP A 105 -14.23 -7.91 -2.97
CA ASP A 105 -15.54 -7.69 -2.36
C ASP A 105 -16.21 -6.42 -2.90
N HIS A 106 -15.45 -5.36 -3.17
CA HIS A 106 -15.96 -4.14 -3.76
C HIS A 106 -16.47 -4.37 -5.18
N LEU A 107 -15.67 -5.04 -6.01
CA LEU A 107 -16.05 -5.36 -7.38
C LEU A 107 -17.28 -6.28 -7.44
N GLU A 108 -17.34 -7.28 -6.57
CA GLU A 108 -18.44 -8.25 -6.49
C GLU A 108 -19.81 -7.62 -6.18
N ARG A 109 -19.84 -6.48 -5.46
CA ARG A 109 -21.10 -5.76 -5.20
C ARG A 109 -21.76 -5.23 -6.47
N ARG A 110 -21.02 -5.10 -7.57
CA ARG A 110 -21.54 -4.61 -8.85
C ARG A 110 -21.68 -5.70 -9.88
N HIS A 111 -20.67 -6.56 -10.01
CA HIS A 111 -20.57 -7.53 -11.08
C HIS A 111 -19.90 -8.81 -10.56
N PRO A 112 -20.30 -10.01 -11.02
CA PRO A 112 -19.57 -11.24 -10.69
C PRO A 112 -18.09 -11.14 -11.09
N VAL A 113 -17.20 -11.38 -10.14
CA VAL A 113 -15.74 -11.41 -10.37
C VAL A 113 -15.32 -12.77 -10.91
N ASP A 114 -14.42 -12.76 -11.89
CA ASP A 114 -13.78 -13.96 -12.42
C ASP A 114 -13.22 -14.82 -11.27
N ALA A 115 -13.61 -16.10 -11.27
CA ALA A 115 -13.28 -17.02 -10.19
C ALA A 115 -11.76 -17.17 -9.96
N ARG A 116 -10.94 -16.94 -10.99
CA ARG A 116 -9.46 -17.00 -10.93
C ARG A 116 -8.88 -15.90 -10.06
N ILE A 117 -9.46 -14.69 -10.08
CA ILE A 117 -9.03 -13.58 -9.23
C ILE A 117 -9.28 -13.94 -7.77
N ARG A 118 -10.50 -14.41 -7.45
CA ARG A 118 -10.86 -14.84 -6.10
C ARG A 118 -10.02 -16.02 -5.61
N HIS A 119 -9.72 -16.96 -6.51
CA HIS A 119 -8.87 -18.10 -6.20
C HIS A 119 -7.43 -17.67 -5.87
N CYS A 120 -6.86 -16.70 -6.58
CA CYS A 120 -5.53 -16.16 -6.28
C CYS A 120 -5.45 -15.53 -4.88
N VAL A 121 -6.47 -14.77 -4.47
CA VAL A 121 -6.53 -14.19 -3.11
C VAL A 121 -6.62 -15.30 -2.05
N ARG A 122 -7.48 -16.30 -2.24
CA ARG A 122 -7.59 -17.44 -1.31
C ARG A 122 -6.32 -18.28 -1.24
N ALA A 123 -5.62 -18.46 -2.36
CA ALA A 123 -4.34 -19.18 -2.37
C ALA A 123 -3.27 -18.40 -1.60
N ALA A 124 -3.27 -17.07 -1.69
CA ALA A 124 -2.37 -16.22 -0.89
C ALA A 124 -2.66 -16.36 0.61
N GLU A 125 -3.93 -16.33 1.01
CA GLU A 125 -4.35 -16.57 2.40
C GLU A 125 -3.97 -17.98 2.87
N GLY A 126 -4.33 -19.01 2.10
CA GLY A 126 -4.00 -20.40 2.40
C GLY A 126 -2.50 -20.66 2.50
N PHE A 127 -1.67 -19.96 1.71
CA PHE A 127 -0.21 -20.07 1.81
C PHE A 127 0.30 -19.50 3.13
N LEU A 128 -0.25 -18.36 3.58
CA LEU A 128 0.09 -17.76 4.87
C LEU A 128 -0.35 -18.61 6.06
N ASP A 129 -1.42 -19.38 5.89
CA ASP A 129 -1.94 -20.30 6.90
C ASP A 129 -1.32 -21.70 6.80
N GLY A 130 -0.44 -21.95 5.82
CA GLY A 130 0.20 -23.25 5.60
C GLY A 130 -0.73 -24.33 5.02
N ALA A 131 -1.91 -23.95 4.52
CA ALA A 131 -2.91 -24.84 3.96
C ALA A 131 -2.66 -25.20 2.48
N VAL A 132 -1.90 -24.39 1.74
CA VAL A 132 -1.51 -24.67 0.34
C VAL A 132 -0.02 -24.45 0.14
N GLY A 133 0.56 -25.17 -0.84
CA GLY A 133 1.97 -25.08 -1.16
C GLY A 133 2.32 -23.89 -2.06
N GLU A 134 3.61 -23.65 -2.26
CA GLU A 134 4.08 -22.60 -3.16
C GLU A 134 3.66 -22.84 -4.62
N ALA A 135 3.63 -24.12 -5.05
CA ALA A 135 3.19 -24.48 -6.40
C ALA A 135 1.74 -24.04 -6.66
N ASP A 136 0.83 -24.30 -5.71
CA ASP A 136 -0.58 -23.93 -5.81
C ASP A 136 -0.75 -22.39 -5.85
N LEU A 137 0.01 -21.68 -5.02
CA LEU A 137 0.02 -20.21 -5.02
C LEU A 137 0.48 -19.63 -6.37
N LEU A 138 1.54 -20.20 -6.95
CA LEU A 138 2.07 -19.77 -8.24
C LEU A 138 1.12 -20.09 -9.38
N GLU A 139 0.46 -21.25 -9.35
CA GLU A 139 -0.57 -21.62 -10.32
C GLU A 139 -1.75 -20.65 -10.27
N ALA A 140 -2.30 -20.41 -9.07
CA ALA A 140 -3.40 -19.47 -8.89
C ALA A 140 -3.05 -18.05 -9.37
N ARG A 141 -1.81 -17.60 -9.11
CA ARG A 141 -1.30 -16.31 -9.61
C ARG A 141 -1.26 -16.25 -11.13
N ARG A 142 -0.75 -17.29 -11.79
CA ARG A 142 -0.69 -17.36 -13.26
C ARG A 142 -2.08 -17.36 -13.87
N ALA A 143 -2.99 -18.15 -13.32
CA ALA A 143 -4.39 -18.20 -13.76
C ALA A 143 -5.08 -16.84 -13.65
N ALA A 144 -4.86 -16.10 -12.55
CA ALA A 144 -5.40 -14.75 -12.41
C ALA A 144 -4.78 -13.78 -13.43
N GLY A 145 -3.48 -13.88 -13.71
CA GLY A 145 -2.83 -13.04 -14.73
C GLY A 145 -3.41 -13.21 -16.15
N ALA A 146 -3.77 -14.45 -16.51
CA ALA A 146 -4.35 -14.78 -17.82
C ALA A 146 -5.72 -14.13 -18.09
N VAL A 147 -6.42 -13.62 -17.06
CA VAL A 147 -7.70 -12.92 -17.20
C VAL A 147 -7.59 -11.73 -18.16
N LEU A 148 -6.48 -10.98 -18.13
CA LEU A 148 -6.25 -9.82 -19.01
C LEU A 148 -5.89 -10.21 -20.43
N ASP A 149 -5.26 -11.37 -20.61
CA ASP A 149 -4.81 -11.86 -21.92
C ASP A 149 -5.98 -12.44 -22.72
N GLU A 150 -6.95 -13.06 -22.04
CA GLU A 150 -8.11 -13.71 -22.65
C GLU A 150 -9.28 -12.76 -22.91
N ASP A 151 -9.48 -11.76 -22.04
CA ASP A 151 -10.53 -10.76 -22.20
C ASP A 151 -9.98 -9.34 -21.95
N PRO A 152 -9.37 -8.71 -22.97
CA PRO A 152 -8.89 -7.33 -22.85
C PRO A 152 -10.03 -6.30 -22.71
N ALA A 153 -11.30 -6.71 -22.84
CA ALA A 153 -12.45 -5.89 -22.50
C ALA A 153 -12.80 -5.92 -21.00
N THR A 154 -12.01 -6.62 -20.17
CA THR A 154 -12.14 -6.53 -18.72
C THR A 154 -12.03 -5.08 -18.27
N GLY A 155 -13.13 -4.59 -17.69
CA GLY A 155 -13.25 -3.20 -17.25
C GLY A 155 -12.17 -2.80 -16.24
N PRO A 156 -11.91 -1.48 -16.09
CA PRO A 156 -10.85 -0.97 -15.23
C PRO A 156 -10.96 -1.45 -13.77
N ASP A 157 -12.18 -1.72 -13.27
CA ASP A 157 -12.40 -2.21 -11.91
C ASP A 157 -11.85 -3.64 -11.72
N THR A 158 -12.02 -4.52 -12.71
CA THR A 158 -11.41 -5.86 -12.73
C THR A 158 -9.89 -5.79 -12.76
N GLY A 159 -9.33 -4.86 -13.54
CA GLY A 159 -7.89 -4.63 -13.57
C GLY A 159 -7.31 -4.24 -12.22
N ARG A 160 -8.01 -3.39 -11.44
CA ARG A 160 -7.56 -3.00 -10.09
C ARG A 160 -7.69 -4.14 -9.08
N ALA A 161 -8.80 -4.88 -9.10
CA ALA A 161 -8.97 -6.05 -8.23
C ALA A 161 -7.90 -7.13 -8.52
N LEU A 162 -7.58 -7.36 -9.79
CA LEU A 162 -6.51 -8.25 -10.20
C LEU A 162 -5.13 -7.76 -9.73
N ALA A 163 -4.83 -6.46 -9.86
CA ALA A 163 -3.58 -5.89 -9.37
C ALA A 163 -3.42 -6.10 -7.85
N ALA A 164 -4.49 -5.92 -7.08
CA ALA A 164 -4.49 -6.20 -5.64
C ALA A 164 -4.24 -7.69 -5.35
N ALA A 165 -4.94 -8.60 -6.05
CA ALA A 165 -4.76 -10.04 -5.90
C ALA A 165 -3.33 -10.51 -6.23
N LEU A 166 -2.75 -10.04 -7.33
CA LEU A 166 -1.37 -10.37 -7.72
C LEU A 166 -0.35 -9.82 -6.70
N SER A 167 -0.61 -8.65 -6.14
CA SER A 167 0.24 -8.04 -5.10
C SER A 167 0.17 -8.83 -3.80
N ALA A 168 -1.03 -9.23 -3.36
CA ALA A 168 -1.21 -10.10 -2.20
C ALA A 168 -0.51 -11.46 -2.36
N SER A 169 -0.65 -12.09 -3.52
CA SER A 169 0.05 -13.34 -3.83
C SER A 169 1.57 -13.18 -3.74
N ARG A 170 2.13 -12.08 -4.28
CA ARG A 170 3.58 -11.80 -4.19
C ARG A 170 4.03 -11.50 -2.77
N ALA A 171 3.24 -10.77 -1.99
CA ALA A 171 3.50 -10.58 -0.57
C ALA A 171 3.53 -11.94 0.15
N ALA A 172 2.67 -12.88 -0.22
CA ALA A 172 2.59 -14.18 0.44
C ALA A 172 3.89 -14.98 0.35
N ASN A 173 4.55 -15.10 -0.82
CA ASN A 173 5.80 -15.89 -0.98
C ASN A 173 7.04 -15.06 -1.38
N GLY A 174 7.02 -13.75 -1.15
CA GLY A 174 8.14 -12.86 -1.46
C GLY A 174 9.30 -12.93 -0.44
N ASN A 175 10.34 -12.11 -0.66
CA ASN A 175 11.38 -11.78 0.32
C ASN A 175 11.05 -10.49 1.10
N ALA A 176 11.89 -10.11 2.07
CA ALA A 176 11.69 -8.95 2.94
C ALA A 176 11.39 -7.64 2.19
N ALA A 177 12.24 -7.28 1.23
CA ALA A 177 12.04 -6.10 0.38
C ALA A 177 10.71 -6.15 -0.40
N SER A 178 10.31 -7.32 -0.87
CA SER A 178 9.08 -7.47 -1.65
C SER A 178 7.81 -7.43 -0.80
N TRP A 179 7.84 -7.78 0.50
CA TRP A 179 6.64 -7.79 1.34
C TRP A 179 6.09 -6.39 1.56
N ALA A 180 6.94 -5.44 1.95
CA ALA A 180 6.53 -4.06 2.22
C ALA A 180 6.02 -3.37 0.95
N ALA A 181 6.77 -3.51 -0.17
CA ALA A 181 6.35 -2.97 -1.46
C ALA A 181 5.06 -3.61 -1.98
N SER A 182 4.88 -4.93 -1.83
CA SER A 182 3.67 -5.62 -2.27
C SER A 182 2.46 -5.30 -1.40
N ALA A 183 2.66 -5.08 -0.09
CA ALA A 183 1.61 -4.64 0.82
C ALA A 183 1.15 -3.22 0.47
N ALA A 184 2.07 -2.30 0.22
CA ALA A 184 1.75 -0.95 -0.25
C ALA A 184 1.01 -0.97 -1.60
N GLY A 185 1.47 -1.79 -2.55
CA GLY A 185 0.83 -1.97 -3.85
C GLY A 185 -0.58 -2.54 -3.76
N ALA A 186 -0.79 -3.56 -2.92
CA ALA A 186 -2.11 -4.14 -2.68
C ALA A 186 -3.07 -3.13 -2.04
N ALA A 187 -2.59 -2.38 -1.04
CA ALA A 187 -3.38 -1.36 -0.36
C ALA A 187 -3.80 -0.23 -1.31
N TYR A 188 -2.88 0.26 -2.14
CA TYR A 188 -3.22 1.25 -3.14
C TYR A 188 -4.22 0.74 -4.18
N ALA A 189 -3.97 -0.46 -4.75
CA ALA A 189 -4.86 -1.04 -5.75
C ALA A 189 -6.29 -1.23 -5.20
N ALA A 190 -6.41 -1.66 -3.94
CA ALA A 190 -7.68 -1.81 -3.25
C ALA A 190 -8.37 -0.47 -2.99
N HIS A 191 -7.60 0.53 -2.55
CA HIS A 191 -8.11 1.88 -2.31
C HIS A 191 -8.69 2.48 -3.59
N VAL A 192 -7.91 2.51 -4.68
CA VAL A 192 -8.39 3.10 -5.94
C VAL A 192 -9.48 2.26 -6.59
N CYS A 193 -9.52 0.94 -6.36
CA CYS A 193 -10.67 0.10 -6.74
C CYS A 193 -11.95 0.59 -6.05
N ALA A 194 -11.89 0.82 -4.75
CA ALA A 194 -13.03 1.25 -3.99
C ALA A 194 -13.52 2.66 -4.40
N ASP A 195 -12.60 3.62 -4.52
CA ASP A 195 -12.97 4.99 -4.93
C ASP A 195 -13.56 5.04 -6.32
N ALA A 196 -13.00 4.28 -7.27
CA ALA A 196 -13.50 4.26 -8.63
C ALA A 196 -14.90 3.67 -8.70
N ILE A 197 -15.16 2.63 -7.91
CA ILE A 197 -16.46 2.00 -7.88
C ILE A 197 -17.48 2.90 -7.17
N ASP A 198 -17.13 3.51 -6.05
CA ASP A 198 -18.00 4.47 -5.35
C ASP A 198 -18.29 5.69 -6.24
N ALA A 199 -17.28 6.20 -6.95
CA ALA A 199 -17.46 7.26 -7.93
C ALA A 199 -18.36 6.83 -9.09
N ALA A 200 -18.22 5.60 -9.61
CA ALA A 200 -19.08 5.06 -10.65
C ALA A 200 -20.52 4.85 -10.16
N ALA A 201 -20.71 4.44 -8.90
CA ALA A 201 -22.02 4.30 -8.27
C ALA A 201 -22.68 5.67 -8.06
N ALA A 202 -21.93 6.65 -7.53
CA ALA A 202 -22.38 8.03 -7.39
C ALA A 202 -22.72 8.66 -8.75
N LEU A 203 -21.90 8.40 -9.77
CA LEU A 203 -22.14 8.83 -11.14
C LEU A 203 -23.41 8.21 -11.72
N THR A 204 -23.58 6.89 -11.54
CA THR A 204 -24.79 6.18 -11.96
C THR A 204 -26.00 6.81 -11.28
N ALA A 205 -25.99 6.95 -9.96
CA ALA A 205 -27.07 7.56 -9.19
C ALA A 205 -27.37 9.00 -9.63
N ALA A 206 -26.34 9.80 -9.92
CA ALA A 206 -26.49 11.15 -10.45
C ALA A 206 -27.16 11.13 -11.82
N PHE A 207 -26.72 10.25 -12.74
CA PHE A 207 -27.30 10.09 -14.08
C PHE A 207 -28.73 9.55 -14.07
N THR A 208 -29.10 8.68 -13.14
CA THR A 208 -30.50 8.23 -12.99
C THR A 208 -31.45 9.37 -12.60
N GLY A 209 -30.92 10.48 -12.07
CA GLY A 209 -31.65 11.72 -11.75
C GLY A 209 -31.40 12.90 -12.70
N VAL A 210 -30.69 12.71 -13.82
CA VAL A 210 -30.42 13.79 -14.78
C VAL A 210 -31.69 14.11 -15.57
N HIS A 211 -32.28 15.27 -15.27
CA HIS A 211 -33.38 15.85 -16.04
C HIS A 211 -32.99 17.16 -16.75
N ASN A 212 -31.74 17.65 -16.58
CA ASN A 212 -31.27 18.89 -17.19
C ASN A 212 -29.73 18.99 -17.35
N VAL A 213 -29.29 20.05 -18.05
CA VAL A 213 -27.91 20.30 -18.51
C VAL A 213 -26.90 20.47 -17.36
N ALA A 214 -27.27 21.10 -16.25
CA ALA A 214 -26.36 21.30 -15.11
C ALA A 214 -26.00 19.96 -14.43
N ALA A 215 -26.99 19.07 -14.32
CA ALA A 215 -26.77 17.71 -13.82
C ALA A 215 -25.91 16.88 -14.80
N GLY A 216 -26.05 17.11 -16.11
CA GLY A 216 -25.17 16.51 -17.14
C GLY A 216 -23.71 16.97 -17.05
N ILE A 217 -23.46 18.25 -16.77
CA ILE A 217 -22.10 18.80 -16.58
C ILE A 217 -21.46 18.26 -15.29
N ALA A 218 -22.22 18.15 -14.20
CA ALA A 218 -21.74 17.57 -12.95
C ALA A 218 -21.36 16.09 -13.11
N ALA A 219 -22.15 15.34 -13.88
CA ALA A 219 -21.91 13.94 -14.17
C ALA A 219 -20.71 13.74 -15.11
N ALA A 220 -20.55 14.57 -16.15
CA ALA A 220 -19.34 14.57 -17.00
C ALA A 220 -18.06 14.84 -16.18
N ASN A 221 -18.08 15.85 -15.30
CA ASN A 221 -16.95 16.16 -14.43
C ASN A 221 -16.62 15.02 -13.45
N ALA A 222 -17.62 14.27 -12.97
CA ALA A 222 -17.41 13.10 -12.13
C ALA A 222 -16.84 11.91 -12.92
N ALA A 223 -17.28 11.71 -14.16
CA ALA A 223 -16.73 10.70 -15.07
C ALA A 223 -15.25 10.96 -15.41
N ASP A 224 -14.88 12.22 -15.66
CA ASP A 224 -13.49 12.60 -15.94
C ASP A 224 -12.57 12.38 -14.73
N ARG A 225 -13.05 12.67 -13.51
CA ARG A 225 -12.31 12.38 -12.27
C ARG A 225 -12.13 10.88 -12.05
N ALA A 226 -13.17 10.08 -12.29
CA ALA A 226 -13.11 8.62 -12.18
C ALA A 226 -12.15 8.00 -13.22
N ALA A 227 -12.16 8.51 -14.45
CA ALA A 227 -11.25 8.09 -15.51
C ALA A 227 -9.80 8.49 -15.24
N ALA A 228 -9.56 9.65 -14.61
CA ALA A 228 -8.23 10.05 -14.14
C ALA A 228 -7.74 9.12 -13.03
N ALA A 229 -8.55 8.87 -12.00
CA ALA A 229 -8.22 7.93 -10.92
C ALA A 229 -7.93 6.50 -11.46
N ALA A 230 -8.68 6.04 -12.45
CA ALA A 230 -8.46 4.76 -13.12
C ALA A 230 -7.10 4.65 -13.80
N ARG A 231 -6.69 5.68 -14.54
CA ARG A 231 -5.38 5.72 -15.21
C ARG A 231 -4.23 5.77 -14.19
N THR A 232 -4.42 6.49 -13.09
CA THR A 232 -3.47 6.55 -11.97
C THR A 232 -3.35 5.22 -11.21
N ALA A 233 -4.43 4.43 -11.16
CA ALA A 233 -4.42 3.08 -10.56
C ALA A 233 -3.64 2.07 -11.43
N ALA A 234 -3.90 2.09 -12.73
CA ALA A 234 -3.29 1.19 -13.70
C ALA A 234 -1.78 1.45 -13.86
N SER A 235 -1.37 2.72 -13.82
CA SER A 235 0.05 3.09 -13.80
C SER A 235 0.75 2.58 -12.53
N ALA A 236 0.08 2.61 -11.37
CA ALA A 236 0.66 2.11 -10.12
C ALA A 236 0.77 0.59 -10.03
N GLY A 237 -0.15 -0.18 -10.62
CA GLY A 237 -0.01 -1.65 -10.71
C GLY A 237 1.19 -2.09 -11.55
N ALA A 238 1.46 -1.38 -12.65
CA ALA A 238 2.67 -1.55 -13.45
C ALA A 238 3.94 -1.14 -12.67
N VAL A 239 3.82 -0.19 -11.75
CA VAL A 239 4.94 0.28 -10.93
C VAL A 239 5.20 -0.58 -9.70
N ALA A 240 4.20 -1.18 -9.07
CA ALA A 240 4.42 -2.21 -8.06
C ALA A 240 5.13 -3.44 -8.66
N HIS A 241 4.81 -3.78 -9.91
CA HIS A 241 5.54 -4.80 -10.66
C HIS A 241 6.98 -4.37 -11.00
N ALA A 242 7.18 -3.14 -11.47
CA ALA A 242 8.51 -2.58 -11.74
C ALA A 242 9.37 -2.43 -10.47
N ALA A 243 8.77 -2.09 -9.32
CA ALA A 243 9.41 -2.02 -8.01
C ALA A 243 9.89 -3.38 -7.53
N ALA A 244 9.07 -4.42 -7.71
CA ALA A 244 9.48 -5.80 -7.43
C ALA A 244 10.60 -6.29 -8.35
N VAL A 245 10.68 -5.77 -9.59
CA VAL A 245 11.79 -6.04 -10.54
C VAL A 245 13.06 -5.27 -10.16
N ALA A 246 12.96 -4.01 -9.74
CA ALA A 246 14.08 -3.17 -9.31
C ALA A 246 14.68 -3.63 -7.97
N ALA A 247 13.83 -3.99 -7.01
CA ALA A 247 14.24 -4.60 -5.73
C ALA A 247 14.96 -5.96 -5.92
N ARG A 248 14.62 -6.71 -6.98
CA ARG A 248 15.36 -7.90 -7.40
C ARG A 248 16.73 -7.61 -8.01
N SER A 249 16.96 -6.38 -8.45
CA SER A 249 18.14 -5.97 -9.22
C SER A 249 19.16 -5.17 -8.39
N GLY A 250 18.84 -4.83 -7.13
CA GLY A 250 19.72 -4.03 -6.27
C GLY A 250 19.88 -2.57 -6.71
N VAL A 251 18.95 -2.06 -7.52
CA VAL A 251 19.00 -0.70 -8.06
C VAL A 251 17.90 0.12 -7.41
N HIS A 252 18.28 1.04 -6.52
CA HIS A 252 17.40 2.14 -6.13
C HIS A 252 17.08 2.99 -7.36
N PRO A 253 15.85 3.51 -7.51
CA PRO A 253 15.50 4.28 -8.70
C PRO A 253 16.29 5.59 -8.73
N PRO A 254 16.84 5.98 -9.90
CA PRO A 254 17.48 7.26 -10.08
C PRO A 254 16.48 8.41 -9.91
N ASP A 255 16.99 9.48 -9.31
CA ASP A 255 16.34 10.77 -9.03
C ASP A 255 15.93 11.54 -10.29
N THR A 256 14.96 11.03 -11.07
CA THR A 256 14.38 11.83 -12.17
C THR A 256 12.88 11.61 -12.33
N ALA A 257 12.16 12.73 -12.50
CA ALA A 257 10.75 12.80 -12.87
C ALA A 257 10.40 12.14 -14.23
N ALA A 258 11.39 11.65 -14.97
CA ALA A 258 11.22 10.88 -16.20
C ALA A 258 11.07 9.37 -15.97
N ASP A 259 11.35 8.88 -14.76
CA ASP A 259 11.14 7.48 -14.41
C ASP A 259 9.65 7.22 -14.14
N ARG A 260 9.07 6.27 -14.89
CA ARG A 260 7.70 5.80 -14.69
C ARG A 260 7.49 5.27 -13.27
N TYR A 261 8.54 4.76 -12.62
CA TYR A 261 8.56 4.35 -11.23
C TYR A 261 8.30 5.52 -10.27
N TYR A 262 9.06 6.61 -10.39
CA TYR A 262 8.93 7.77 -9.51
C TYR A 262 7.57 8.44 -9.67
N ALA A 263 7.08 8.55 -10.91
CA ALA A 263 5.77 9.14 -11.19
C ALA A 263 4.62 8.40 -10.50
N ALA A 264 4.69 7.08 -10.40
CA ALA A 264 3.64 6.28 -9.77
C ALA A 264 3.80 6.12 -8.26
N TRP A 265 5.03 6.08 -7.74
CA TRP A 265 5.27 6.22 -6.30
C TRP A 265 4.78 7.61 -5.81
N SER A 266 5.04 8.67 -6.59
CA SER A 266 4.54 10.02 -6.33
C SER A 266 3.02 10.08 -6.35
N ALA A 267 2.36 9.44 -7.32
CA ALA A 267 0.90 9.36 -7.39
C ALA A 267 0.27 8.62 -6.19
N PHE A 268 0.87 7.51 -5.76
CA PHE A 268 0.48 6.80 -4.54
C PHE A 268 0.63 7.67 -3.29
N SER A 269 1.79 8.31 -3.16
CA SER A 269 2.13 9.20 -2.05
C SER A 269 1.34 10.51 -2.05
N ALA A 270 0.58 10.81 -3.10
CA ALA A 270 -0.32 11.97 -3.19
C ALA A 270 -1.81 11.60 -3.07
N HIS A 271 -2.16 10.32 -2.96
CA HIS A 271 -3.56 9.89 -2.87
C HIS A 271 -4.22 10.37 -1.55
N PRO A 272 -5.45 10.91 -1.56
CA PRO A 272 -6.10 11.42 -0.36
C PRO A 272 -6.26 10.37 0.75
N VAL A 273 -6.25 10.83 2.00
CA VAL A 273 -6.62 10.05 3.19
C VAL A 273 -8.14 10.14 3.35
N ASP A 274 -8.86 9.23 2.74
CA ASP A 274 -10.33 9.13 2.80
C ASP A 274 -10.79 7.94 3.65
N ALA A 275 -12.09 7.62 3.59
CA ALA A 275 -12.68 6.54 4.36
C ALA A 275 -12.02 5.17 4.12
N HIS A 276 -11.68 4.84 2.86
CA HIS A 276 -11.05 3.56 2.51
C HIS A 276 -9.63 3.49 3.05
N TYR A 277 -8.90 4.61 3.05
CA TYR A 277 -7.58 4.70 3.68
C TYR A 277 -7.64 4.44 5.19
N LEU A 278 -8.58 5.09 5.89
CA LEU A 278 -8.75 4.95 7.34
C LEU A 278 -9.20 3.53 7.71
N GLU A 279 -10.04 2.92 6.89
CA GLU A 279 -10.44 1.52 7.02
C GLU A 279 -9.27 0.54 6.87
N GLN A 280 -8.33 0.83 5.95
CA GLN A 280 -7.10 0.06 5.81
C GLN A 280 -6.16 0.26 7.01
N ASP A 281 -6.08 1.47 7.54
CA ASP A 281 -5.29 1.76 8.74
C ASP A 281 -5.83 1.01 9.97
N ALA A 282 -7.15 0.99 10.14
CA ALA A 282 -7.78 0.23 11.22
C ALA A 282 -7.50 -1.29 11.14
N ASP A 283 -7.56 -1.87 9.95
CA ASP A 283 -7.20 -3.28 9.75
C ASP A 283 -5.72 -3.55 10.04
N LEU A 284 -4.85 -2.66 9.61
CA LEU A 284 -3.42 -2.79 9.84
C LEU A 284 -3.07 -2.64 11.32
N LEU A 285 -3.68 -1.69 12.03
CA LEU A 285 -3.58 -1.56 13.49
C LEU A 285 -4.01 -2.83 14.20
N LYS A 286 -5.13 -3.44 13.77
CA LYS A 286 -5.59 -4.71 14.33
C LYS A 286 -4.56 -5.83 14.11
N LEU A 287 -4.03 -5.98 12.90
CA LEU A 287 -3.00 -6.99 12.60
C LEU A 287 -1.71 -6.78 13.41
N VAL A 288 -1.30 -5.52 13.63
CA VAL A 288 -0.17 -5.18 14.51
C VAL A 288 -0.47 -5.58 15.95
N ALA A 289 -1.66 -5.25 16.46
CA ALA A 289 -2.07 -5.60 17.82
C ALA A 289 -2.14 -7.12 18.04
N ASP A 290 -2.75 -7.87 17.11
CA ASP A 290 -2.86 -9.33 17.17
C ASP A 290 -1.47 -9.99 17.18
N ALA A 291 -0.55 -9.50 16.35
CA ALA A 291 0.82 -10.01 16.28
C ALA A 291 1.63 -9.74 17.57
N ARG A 292 1.33 -8.65 18.28
CA ARG A 292 1.94 -8.32 19.57
C ARG A 292 1.32 -9.12 20.71
N GLY A 293 0.00 -9.32 20.70
CA GLY A 293 -0.72 -10.13 21.69
C GLY A 293 -0.34 -11.62 21.65
N ALA A 294 -0.02 -12.16 20.48
CA ALA A 294 0.44 -13.54 20.32
C ALA A 294 1.87 -13.81 20.84
N ARG A 295 2.60 -12.78 21.30
CA ARG A 295 3.98 -12.89 21.83
C ARG A 295 4.05 -12.93 23.37
N VAL A 296 2.90 -12.91 24.08
CA VAL A 296 2.77 -13.02 25.54
C VAL A 296 2.40 -14.45 25.94
#